data_AF-A2BKA1-F1
#
_entry.id   AF-A2BKA1-F1
#
_cell.length_a   1.000
_cell.length_b   1.000
_cell.length_c   1.000
_cell.angle_alpha   90.00
_cell.angle_beta   90.00
_cell.angle_gamma   90.00
#
_symmetry.space_group_name_H-M   'P 1'
#
loop_
_entity.id
_entity.type
_entity.pdbx_description
1 polymer ?
#
loop_
_entity_poly.entity_id
_entity_poly.type
_entity_poly.pdbx_seq_one_letter_code
_entity_poly.pdbx_strand_id
1 'polypeptide(L)'
;MSASLSMVDEELVVVEEPRFDPVESVVTNKWTFYRLEGKDLRYLDEVEFRFRIYTLRELVTLARSAGWELVEAVSDPVKATPYKPYRSPFNLVFRRTVST
;
A
#
# COMPACT_ATOMS: atom_id res chain seq x y z
N MET A 1 8.43 -0.91 -14.19
CA MET A 1 7.96 0.43 -13.79
C MET A 1 9.12 1.40 -13.95
N SER A 2 8.87 2.63 -14.40
CA SER A 2 9.89 3.68 -14.49
C SER A 2 9.88 4.51 -13.20
N ALA A 3 11.01 5.15 -12.89
CA ALA A 3 11.05 6.16 -11.86
C ALA A 3 10.03 7.28 -12.17
N SER A 4 9.40 7.83 -11.14
CA SER A 4 8.48 8.96 -11.25
C SER A 4 8.93 10.10 -10.34
N LEU A 5 8.89 11.32 -10.87
CA LEU A 5 9.21 12.53 -10.12
C LEU A 5 7.91 13.25 -9.76
N SER A 6 7.77 13.65 -8.50
CA SER A 6 6.61 14.38 -7.98
C SER A 6 7.04 15.53 -7.06
N MET A 7 6.28 16.63 -7.11
CA MET A 7 6.39 17.70 -6.12
C MET A 7 5.53 17.30 -4.91
N VAL A 8 6.13 17.29 -3.72
CA VAL A 8 5.43 17.05 -2.45
C VAL A 8 4.99 18.36 -1.81
N ASP A 9 5.81 19.40 -1.95
CA ASP A 9 5.53 20.78 -1.54
C ASP A 9 6.30 21.74 -2.48
N GLU A 10 6.17 23.06 -2.30
CA GLU A 10 6.79 24.10 -3.13
C GLU A 10 8.31 23.91 -3.30
N GLU A 11 9.00 23.42 -2.26
CA GLU A 11 10.44 23.21 -2.25
C GLU A 11 10.86 21.74 -2.15
N LEU A 12 9.92 20.78 -2.03
CA LEU A 12 10.23 19.38 -1.79
C LEU A 12 9.85 18.51 -2.99
N VAL A 13 10.84 17.81 -3.54
CA VAL A 13 10.70 16.89 -4.67
C VAL A 13 11.00 15.48 -4.22
N VAL A 14 10.20 14.52 -4.68
CA VAL A 14 10.45 13.10 -4.48
C VAL A 14 10.62 12.41 -5.83
N VAL A 15 11.65 11.57 -5.91
CA VAL A 15 11.81 10.59 -6.98
C VAL A 15 11.47 9.23 -6.40
N GLU A 16 10.40 8.62 -6.91
CA GLU A 16 9.96 7.28 -6.52
C GLU A 16 10.43 6.25 -7.55
N GLU A 17 11.01 5.15 -7.06
CA GLU A 17 11.54 4.06 -7.88
C GLU A 17 10.90 2.71 -7.48
N PRO A 18 9.62 2.49 -7.82
CA PRO A 18 8.91 1.27 -7.44
C PRO A 18 9.39 0.06 -8.25
N ARG A 19 9.69 -1.03 -7.55
CA ARG A 19 10.03 -2.35 -8.10
C ARG A 19 9.03 -3.39 -7.59
N PHE A 20 8.39 -4.10 -8.51
CA PHE A 20 7.41 -5.14 -8.18
C PHE A 20 7.95 -6.52 -8.57
N ASP A 21 7.98 -7.43 -7.60
CA ASP A 21 8.20 -8.86 -7.78
C ASP A 21 6.83 -9.56 -7.83
N PRO A 22 6.40 -10.05 -9.02
CA PRO A 22 5.11 -10.70 -9.17
C PRO A 22 5.05 -12.13 -8.63
N VAL A 23 6.20 -12.76 -8.34
CA VAL A 23 6.25 -14.13 -7.81
C VAL A 23 5.95 -14.11 -6.31
N GLU A 24 6.56 -13.18 -5.59
CA GLU A 24 6.40 -13.03 -4.15
C GLU A 24 5.29 -12.03 -3.76
N SER A 25 4.69 -11.37 -4.75
CA SER A 25 3.76 -10.23 -4.58
C SER A 25 4.36 -9.12 -3.72
N VAL A 26 5.66 -8.82 -3.89
CA VAL A 26 6.38 -7.84 -3.09
C VAL A 26 6.64 -6.57 -3.88
N VAL A 27 6.36 -5.41 -3.28
CA VAL A 27 6.84 -4.12 -3.74
C VAL A 27 7.99 -3.66 -2.86
N THR A 28 9.08 -3.27 -3.52
CA THR A 28 10.14 -2.47 -2.92
C THR A 28 10.04 -1.08 -3.52
N ASN A 29 9.87 -0.05 -2.70
CA ASN A 29 9.84 1.33 -3.16
C ASN A 29 10.99 2.10 -2.50
N LYS A 30 11.79 2.76 -3.33
CA LYS A 30 12.83 3.69 -2.89
C LYS A 30 12.35 5.09 -3.20
N TRP A 31 12.35 5.95 -2.20
CA TRP A 31 12.05 7.37 -2.32
C TRP A 31 13.32 8.15 -2.05
N THR A 32 13.70 8.99 -3.01
CA THR A 32 14.81 9.92 -2.86
C THR A 32 14.26 11.34 -2.80
N PHE A 33 14.58 12.05 -1.73
CA PHE A 33 14.07 13.39 -1.45
C PHE A 33 15.10 14.44 -1.88
N TYR A 34 14.61 15.50 -2.52
CA TYR A 34 15.40 16.65 -2.92
C TYR A 34 14.73 17.95 -2.49
N ARG A 35 15.54 18.94 -2.11
CA ARG A 35 15.12 20.33 -2.03
C ARG A 35 15.30 21.01 -3.38
N LEU A 36 14.25 21.65 -3.89
CA LEU A 36 14.33 22.50 -5.05
C LEU A 36 14.88 23.87 -4.65
N GLU A 37 16.05 24.23 -5.17
CA GLU A 37 16.68 25.53 -4.98
C GLU A 37 16.83 26.22 -6.33
N GLY A 38 15.88 27.12 -6.65
CA GLY A 38 15.83 27.78 -7.96
C GLY A 38 15.51 26.80 -9.09
N LYS A 39 16.53 26.33 -9.81
CA LYS A 39 16.42 25.31 -10.88
C LYS A 39 17.17 24.02 -10.57
N ASP A 40 17.79 23.94 -9.39
CA ASP A 40 18.64 22.83 -8.99
C ASP A 40 17.95 21.96 -7.94
N LEU A 41 18.18 20.65 -8.02
CA LEU A 41 17.74 19.69 -7.00
C LEU A 41 18.91 19.38 -6.06
N ARG A 42 18.78 19.72 -4.79
CA ARG A 42 19.72 19.34 -3.72
C ARG A 42 19.24 18.08 -3.03
N TYR A 43 20.05 17.03 -3.07
CA TYR A 43 19.75 15.81 -2.32
C TYR A 43 19.57 16.11 -0.83
N LEU A 44 18.51 15.57 -0.23
CA LEU A 44 18.24 15.66 1.19
C LEU A 44 18.51 14.32 1.88
N ASP A 45 17.77 13.28 1.47
CA ASP A 45 17.85 11.95 2.07
C ASP A 45 17.16 10.90 1.16
N GLU A 46 17.22 9.63 1.56
CA GLU A 46 16.45 8.54 0.95
C GLU A 46 15.84 7.59 1.98
N VAL A 47 14.71 6.97 1.60
CA VAL A 47 14.11 5.87 2.35
C VAL A 47 13.76 4.74 1.40
N GLU A 48 14.06 3.50 1.81
CA GLU A 48 13.62 2.30 1.12
C GLU A 48 12.69 1.50 2.03
N PHE A 49 11.55 1.08 1.50
CA PHE A 49 10.60 0.22 2.20
C PHE A 49 10.12 -0.92 1.31
N ARG A 50 9.88 -2.05 1.97
CA ARG A 50 9.48 -3.31 1.33
C ARG A 50 8.20 -3.82 1.97
N PHE A 51 7.19 -4.08 1.16
CA PHE A 51 5.92 -4.61 1.64
C PHE A 51 5.35 -5.63 0.66
N ARG A 52 4.67 -6.63 1.20
CA ARG A 52 3.93 -7.61 0.40
C ARG A 52 2.53 -7.06 0.14
N ILE A 53 2.13 -7.03 -1.13
CA ILE A 53 0.78 -6.72 -1.53
C ILE A 53 -0.05 -7.99 -1.42
N TYR A 54 -1.17 -7.89 -0.70
CA TYR A 54 -2.15 -8.96 -0.65
C TYR A 54 -3.42 -8.55 -1.38
N THR A 55 -3.93 -9.46 -2.19
CA THR A 55 -5.30 -9.38 -2.70
C THR A 55 -6.29 -9.68 -1.57
N LEU A 56 -7.53 -9.20 -1.73
CA LEU A 56 -8.63 -9.55 -0.83
C LEU A 56 -8.77 -11.08 -0.70
N ARG A 57 -8.64 -11.81 -1.81
CA ARG A 57 -8.75 -13.28 -1.82
C ARG A 57 -7.69 -13.95 -0.96
N GLU A 58 -6.44 -13.51 -1.06
CA GLU A 58 -5.33 -14.08 -0.27
C GLU A 58 -5.56 -13.84 1.22
N LEU A 59 -5.93 -12.62 1.62
CA LEU A 59 -6.22 -12.32 3.03
C LEU A 59 -7.39 -13.13 3.57
N VAL A 60 -8.48 -13.27 2.80
CA VAL A 60 -9.62 -14.11 3.20
C VAL A 60 -9.23 -15.58 3.32
N THR A 61 -8.36 -16.07 2.44
CA THR A 61 -7.86 -17.45 2.49
C THR A 61 -7.00 -17.69 3.72
N LEU A 62 -6.09 -16.76 4.05
CA LEU A 62 -5.26 -16.80 5.25
C LEU A 62 -6.11 -16.70 6.52
N ALA A 63 -7.11 -15.83 6.54
CA ALA A 63 -8.02 -15.71 7.68
C ALA A 63 -8.81 -17.01 7.90
N ARG A 64 -9.33 -17.61 6.82
CA ARG A 64 -10.07 -18.89 6.89
C ARG A 64 -9.21 -20.04 7.39
N SER A 65 -7.96 -20.16 6.94
CA SER A 65 -7.06 -21.21 7.45
C SER A 65 -6.72 -21.02 8.93
N ALA A 66 -6.80 -19.78 9.44
CA ALA A 66 -6.66 -19.45 10.85
C ALA A 66 -7.97 -19.54 11.65
N GLY A 67 -9.07 -20.04 11.05
CA GLY A 67 -10.36 -20.20 11.73
C GLY A 67 -11.18 -18.90 11.83
N TRP A 68 -11.01 -17.98 10.88
CA TRP A 68 -11.79 -16.74 10.79
C TRP A 68 -12.64 -16.69 9.52
N GLU A 69 -13.81 -16.09 9.64
CA GLU A 69 -14.73 -15.83 8.54
C GLU A 69 -14.81 -14.34 8.26
N LEU A 70 -14.75 -13.95 6.98
CA LEU A 70 -14.96 -12.56 6.57
C LEU A 70 -16.42 -12.18 6.81
N VAL A 71 -16.65 -11.12 7.57
CA VAL A 71 -17.96 -10.53 7.83
C VAL A 71 -18.24 -9.41 6.83
N GLU A 72 -17.27 -8.50 6.66
CA GLU A 72 -17.45 -7.31 5.85
C GLU A 72 -16.12 -6.81 5.29
N ALA A 73 -16.17 -6.20 4.10
CA ALA A 73 -15.07 -5.45 3.51
C ALA A 73 -15.56 -4.02 3.19
N VAL A 74 -14.91 -3.03 3.81
CA VAL A 74 -15.25 -1.61 3.67
C VAL A 74 -14.05 -0.80 3.21
N SER A 75 -14.27 0.28 2.48
CA SER A 75 -13.21 1.22 2.12
C SER A 75 -12.94 2.24 3.23
N ASP A 76 -13.98 2.62 3.97
CA ASP A 76 -13.93 3.53 5.11
C ASP A 76 -14.65 2.85 6.29
N PRO A 77 -13.93 2.45 7.35
CA PRO A 77 -14.52 1.76 8.50
C PRO A 77 -15.33 2.69 9.41
N VAL A 78 -15.11 4.01 9.35
CA VAL A 78 -15.88 4.99 10.14
C VAL A 78 -17.25 5.20 9.52
N LYS A 79 -17.32 5.25 8.18
CA LYS A 79 -18.57 5.46 7.44
C LYS A 79 -19.24 4.17 6.97
N ALA A 80 -18.63 3.01 7.21
CA ALA A 80 -19.04 1.73 6.64
C ALA A 80 -19.26 1.81 5.11
N THR A 81 -18.37 2.52 4.40
CA THR A 81 -18.50 2.63 2.94
C THR A 81 -18.14 1.31 2.28
N PRO A 82 -18.97 0.75 1.38
CA PRO A 82 -18.67 -0.53 0.75
C PRO A 82 -17.34 -0.51 0.00
N TYR A 83 -16.57 -1.59 0.13
CA TYR A 83 -15.37 -1.79 -0.65
C TYR A 83 -15.67 -1.80 -2.16
N LYS A 84 -14.84 -1.07 -2.93
CA LYS A 84 -14.89 -1.05 -4.40
C LYS A 84 -13.61 -1.68 -4.95
N PRO A 85 -13.69 -2.87 -5.57
CA PRO A 85 -12.55 -3.53 -6.20
C PRO A 85 -11.76 -2.58 -7.10
N TYR A 86 -10.44 -2.61 -6.97
CA TYR A 86 -9.48 -1.80 -7.73
C TYR A 86 -9.58 -0.27 -7.59
N ARG A 87 -10.57 0.23 -6.83
CA ARG A 87 -10.86 1.68 -6.73
C ARG A 87 -10.78 2.22 -5.31
N SER A 88 -10.51 1.36 -4.34
CA SER A 88 -10.40 1.75 -2.94
C SER A 88 -9.46 0.83 -2.17
N PRO A 89 -8.81 1.34 -1.11
CA PRO A 89 -8.25 0.47 -0.09
C PRO A 89 -9.37 -0.35 0.57
N PHE A 90 -9.01 -1.41 1.29
CA PHE A 90 -9.96 -2.19 2.06
C PHE A 90 -9.55 -2.25 3.53
N ASN A 91 -10.57 -2.32 4.38
CA ASN A 91 -10.51 -2.71 5.77
C ASN A 91 -11.43 -3.94 5.89
N LEU A 92 -10.93 -4.99 6.54
CA LEU A 92 -11.62 -6.28 6.61
C LEU A 92 -12.03 -6.57 8.04
N VAL A 93 -13.31 -6.88 8.23
CA VAL A 93 -13.85 -7.31 9.52
C VAL A 93 -14.00 -8.82 9.49
N PHE A 94 -13.38 -9.50 10.46
CA PHE A 94 -13.44 -10.94 10.59
C PHE A 94 -14.08 -11.34 11.91
N ARG A 95 -14.76 -12.49 11.89
CA ARG A 95 -15.30 -13.15 13.09
C ARG A 95 -14.63 -14.50 13.24
N ARG A 96 -14.28 -14.87 14.46
CA ARG A 96 -13.73 -16.20 14.76
C ARG A 96 -14.81 -17.26 14.57
N THR A 97 -14.50 -18.30 13.81
CA THR A 97 -15.32 -19.49 13.71
C THR A 97 -15.08 -20.31 14.98
N VAL A 98 -16.12 -20.45 15.81
CA VAL A 98 -16.07 -21.38 16.94
C VAL A 98 -16.26 -22.78 16.34
N SER A 99 -15.22 -23.62 16.42
CA SER A 99 -15.36 -25.04 16.16
C SER A 99 -16.21 -25.63 17.28
N THR A 100 -17.47 -26.00 16.98
CA THR A 100 -18.31 -26.82 17.86
C THR A 100 -17.82 -28.26 17.87
#